data_AF-A0A2M7KM39-F1
#
_entry.id   AF-A0A2M7KM39-F1
#
_cell.length_a   1.000
_cell.length_b   1.000
_cell.length_c   1.000
_cell.angle_alpha   90.00
_cell.angle_beta   90.00
_cell.angle_gamma   90.00
#
_symmetry.space_group_name_H-M   'P 1'
#
loop_
_entity.id
_entity.type
_entity.pdbx_description
1 polymer ?
#
loop_
_entity_poly.entity_id
_entity_poly.type
_entity_poly.pdbx_seq_one_letter_code
_entity_poly.pdbx_strand_id
1 'polypeptide(L)'
;GGAAKRNGMYVLIAGELERGFNESILFDRQGAEVGRYTKILQTTDKSWKTYREGDRVGVFDVDFGRICTKICADVGSPDIDRVAGLN
;
A
#
# COMPACT_ATOMS: atom_id res chain seq x y z
N GLY A 1 -4.20 -6.73 10.81
CA GLY A 1 -4.56 -8.11 11.18
C GLY A 1 -5.84 -8.24 12.01
N GLY A 2 -5.79 -8.04 13.33
CA GLY A 2 -6.90 -8.41 14.23
C GLY A 2 -8.27 -7.81 13.91
N ALA A 3 -8.34 -6.54 13.50
CA ALA A 3 -9.61 -5.90 13.10
C ALA A 3 -10.21 -6.53 11.83
N ALA A 4 -9.37 -6.94 10.87
CA ALA A 4 -9.80 -7.59 9.63
C ALA A 4 -10.47 -8.94 9.93
N LYS A 5 -9.79 -9.79 10.73
CA LYS A 5 -10.31 -11.09 11.16
C LYS A 5 -11.63 -10.98 11.92
N ARG A 6 -11.73 -10.06 12.88
CA ARG A 6 -12.95 -9.90 13.70
C ARG A 6 -14.17 -9.49 12.89
N ASN A 7 -13.98 -8.77 11.79
CA ASN A 7 -15.07 -8.24 10.97
C ASN A 7 -15.25 -8.99 9.63
N GLY A 8 -14.45 -10.04 9.36
CA GLY A 8 -14.55 -10.84 8.13
C GLY A 8 -14.34 -10.03 6.85
N MET A 9 -13.52 -8.98 6.89
CA MET A 9 -13.31 -8.05 5.79
C MET A 9 -11.83 -7.84 5.49
N TYR A 10 -11.53 -7.44 4.25
CA TYR A 10 -10.23 -6.89 3.91
C TYR A 10 -10.04 -5.54 4.60
N VAL A 11 -8.84 -5.29 5.11
CA VAL A 11 -8.48 -4.00 5.71
C VAL A 11 -7.18 -3.52 5.09
N LEU A 12 -7.25 -2.36 4.44
CA LEU A 12 -6.07 -1.61 4.03
C LEU A 12 -5.78 -0.54 5.09
N ILE A 13 -4.54 -0.50 5.57
CA ILE A 13 -4.02 0.63 6.35
C ILE A 13 -2.88 1.29 5.57
N ALA A 14 -2.78 2.61 5.64
CA ALA A 14 -1.74 3.39 4.97
C ALA A 14 -1.26 4.54 5.84
N GLY A 15 0.04 4.82 5.80
CA GLY A 15 0.68 5.90 6.55
C GLY A 15 2.12 5.57 6.91
N GLU A 16 2.66 6.25 7.90
CA GLU A 16 3.93 5.86 8.52
C GLU A 16 3.65 4.69 9.48
N LEU A 17 3.99 3.48 9.04
CA LEU A 17 3.68 2.24 9.77
C LEU A 17 4.85 1.85 10.68
N GLU A 18 4.82 0.64 11.26
CA GLU A 18 5.75 0.21 12.32
C GLU A 18 7.25 0.40 12.01
N ARG A 19 7.62 0.41 10.72
CA ARG A 19 9.00 0.60 10.28
C ARG A 19 9.37 2.08 10.06
N GLY A 20 8.43 2.99 10.29
CA GLY A 20 8.51 4.43 10.02
C GLY A 20 8.43 4.80 8.53
N PHE A 21 8.35 3.82 7.63
CA PHE A 21 8.21 4.04 6.20
C PHE A 21 6.77 4.40 5.87
N ASN A 22 6.61 5.25 4.86
CA ASN A 22 5.32 5.57 4.28
C ASN A 22 4.84 4.39 3.41
N GLU A 23 4.03 3.53 4.00
CA GLU A 23 3.62 2.24 3.45
C GLU A 23 2.11 2.05 3.56
N SER A 24 1.59 1.11 2.77
CA SER A 24 0.29 0.50 3.00
C SER A 24 0.42 -1.01 3.15
N ILE A 25 -0.43 -1.60 3.99
CA ILE A 25 -0.53 -3.04 4.21
C ILE A 25 -1.97 -3.46 4.00
N LEU A 26 -2.17 -4.48 3.16
CA LEU A 26 -3.46 -5.14 3.00
C LEU A 26 -3.50 -6.39 3.88
N PHE A 27 -4.55 -6.49 4.70
CA PHE A 27 -4.89 -7.71 5.43
C PHE A 27 -6.15 -8.36 4.85
N ASP A 28 -6.16 -9.69 4.77
CA ASP A 28 -7.32 -10.46 4.35
C ASP A 28 -8.37 -10.65 5.46
N ARG A 29 -9.46 -11.35 5.12
CA ARG A 29 -10.58 -11.65 6.03
C ARG A 29 -10.17 -12.57 7.19
N GLN A 30 -9.05 -13.28 7.09
CA GLN A 30 -8.49 -14.11 8.15
C GLN A 30 -7.50 -13.31 9.02
N GLY A 31 -7.21 -12.07 8.65
CA GLY A 31 -6.28 -11.17 9.30
C GLY A 31 -4.82 -11.39 8.91
N ALA A 32 -4.54 -12.23 7.91
CA ALA A 32 -3.21 -12.43 7.36
C ALA A 32 -2.82 -11.27 6.44
N GLU A 33 -1.53 -10.96 6.39
CA GLU A 33 -1.00 -9.94 5.50
C GLU A 33 -0.97 -10.49 4.07
N VAL A 34 -1.66 -9.82 3.15
CA VAL A 34 -1.66 -10.14 1.72
C VAL A 34 -0.41 -9.55 1.06
N GLY A 35 -0.04 -8.34 1.46
CA GLY A 35 1.15 -7.69 0.94
C GLY A 35 1.30 -6.25 1.41
N ARG A 36 2.40 -5.63 0.97
CA ARG A 36 2.77 -4.25 1.29
C ARG A 36 3.12 -3.46 0.04
N TYR A 37 2.82 -2.18 0.10
CA TYR A 37 3.25 -1.19 -0.88
C TYR A 37 4.00 -0.07 -0.16
N THR A 38 5.18 0.28 -0.65
CA THR A 38 5.94 1.45 -0.19
C THR A 38 5.67 2.59 -1.14
N LYS A 39 5.33 3.77 -0.60
CA LYS A 39 5.07 4.98 -1.39
C LYS A 39 6.23 5.26 -2.35
N ILE A 40 5.90 5.50 -3.62
CA ILE A 40 6.89 5.75 -4.68
C ILE A 40 7.29 7.22 -4.67
N LEU A 41 6.32 8.14 -4.77
CA LEU A 41 6.57 9.57 -4.80
C LEU A 41 6.74 10.12 -3.39
N GLN A 42 7.95 9.97 -2.85
CA GLN A 42 8.26 10.46 -1.51
C GLN A 42 8.19 11.99 -1.43
N THR A 43 7.51 12.45 -0.39
CA THR A 43 7.45 13.86 0.00
C THR A 43 8.18 14.11 1.32
N THR A 44 8.62 13.03 1.97
CA THR A 44 9.53 13.07 3.13
C THR A 44 10.93 13.39 2.64
N ASP A 45 11.66 14.19 3.41
CA ASP A 45 13.02 14.59 3.06
C ASP A 45 13.99 13.38 3.12
N LYS A 46 14.91 13.31 2.15
CA LYS A 46 15.86 12.20 1.96
C LYS A 46 16.80 11.96 3.15
N SER A 47 17.01 12.97 3.99
CA SER A 47 17.85 12.89 5.19
C SER A 47 17.16 12.17 6.36
N TRP A 48 15.85 11.94 6.28
CA TRP A 48 15.11 11.25 7.34
C TRP A 48 15.49 9.78 7.40
N LYS A 49 15.71 9.26 8.61
CA LYS A 49 16.13 7.88 8.84
C LYS A 49 15.16 6.83 8.30
N THR A 50 13.90 7.21 8.14
CA THR A 50 12.80 6.36 7.65
C THR A 50 12.41 6.72 6.22
N TYR A 51 13.25 7.48 5.51
CA TYR A 51 13.06 7.70 4.09
C TYR A 51 13.32 6.42 3.31
N ARG A 52 12.33 6.00 2.52
CA ARG A 52 12.46 4.89 1.57
C ARG A 52 11.47 5.04 0.43
N GLU A 53 11.98 5.21 -0.78
CA GLU A 53 11.16 5.15 -1.99
C GLU A 53 10.78 3.69 -2.29
N GLY A 54 9.52 3.48 -2.63
CA GLY A 54 9.08 2.25 -3.28
C GLY A 54 9.48 2.23 -4.75
N ASP A 55 9.63 1.03 -5.28
CA ASP A 55 10.04 0.76 -6.66
C ASP A 55 8.99 -0.08 -7.43
N ARG A 56 7.85 -0.37 -6.81
CA ARG A 56 6.81 -1.26 -7.33
C ARG A 56 5.42 -0.70 -7.09
N VAL A 57 4.56 -0.82 -8.08
CA VAL A 57 3.14 -0.43 -8.00
C VAL A 57 2.39 -1.41 -7.10
N GLY A 58 1.63 -0.89 -6.13
CA GLY A 58 0.92 -1.66 -5.11
C GLY A 58 -0.39 -2.26 -5.61
N VAL A 59 -0.31 -3.30 -6.45
CA VAL A 59 -1.47 -4.04 -6.94
C VAL A 59 -1.66 -5.33 -6.15
N PHE A 60 -2.91 -5.59 -5.73
CA PHE A 60 -3.27 -6.77 -4.96
C PHE A 60 -4.50 -7.44 -5.55
N ASP A 61 -4.46 -8.77 -5.66
CA ASP A 61 -5.59 -9.60 -6.03
C ASP A 61 -6.44 -9.93 -4.79
N VAL A 62 -7.75 -9.75 -4.90
CA VAL A 62 -8.75 -10.08 -3.86
C VAL A 62 -9.92 -10.84 -4.48
N ASP A 63 -10.78 -11.43 -3.65
CA ASP A 63 -11.88 -12.29 -4.09
C ASP A 63 -12.95 -11.58 -4.94
N PHE A 64 -13.00 -10.24 -4.93
CA PHE A 64 -13.92 -9.42 -5.74
C PHE A 64 -13.22 -8.59 -6.83
N GLY A 65 -11.95 -8.86 -7.13
CA GLY A 65 -11.22 -8.21 -8.20
C GLY A 65 -9.80 -7.80 -7.82
N ARG A 66 -9.30 -6.76 -8.46
CA ARG A 66 -7.94 -6.26 -8.28
C ARG A 66 -7.98 -4.82 -7.78
N ILE A 67 -7.16 -4.52 -6.79
CA ILE A 67 -7.06 -3.17 -6.22
C ILE A 67 -5.63 -2.63 -6.35
N CYS A 68 -5.51 -1.34 -6.64
CA CYS A 68 -4.25 -0.61 -6.63
C CYS A 68 -4.24 0.38 -5.47
N THR A 69 -3.14 0.45 -4.73
CA THR A 69 -2.95 1.41 -3.65
C THR A 69 -2.02 2.54 -4.10
N LYS A 70 -2.38 3.77 -3.73
CA LYS A 70 -1.61 5.00 -3.97
C LYS A 70 -1.66 5.81 -2.69
N ILE A 71 -0.54 6.38 -2.26
CA ILE A 71 -0.48 7.17 -1.03
C ILE A 71 -0.22 8.63 -1.36
N CYS A 72 -1.13 9.52 -0.98
CA CYS A 72 -0.96 10.98 -1.07
C CYS A 72 -0.48 11.42 -2.46
N ALA A 73 0.78 11.87 -2.60
CA ALA A 73 1.37 12.35 -3.85
C ALA A 73 1.32 11.33 -5.01
N ASP A 74 1.31 10.02 -4.73
CA ASP A 74 1.15 8.99 -5.77
C ASP A 74 -0.16 9.15 -6.55
N VAL A 75 -1.21 9.73 -5.94
CA VAL A 75 -2.51 9.93 -6.59
C VAL A 75 -2.38 10.79 -7.85
N GLY A 76 -1.42 11.71 -7.87
CA GLY A 76 -1.16 12.59 -9.01
C GLY A 76 -0.33 11.98 -10.13
N SER A 77 0.11 10.71 -10.02
CA SER A 77 0.95 10.04 -11.02
C SER A 77 0.14 9.13 -11.95
N PRO A 78 -0.09 9.51 -13.22
CA PRO A 78 -0.80 8.65 -14.17
C PRO A 78 -0.02 7.39 -14.55
N ASP A 79 1.31 7.39 -14.37
CA ASP A 79 2.15 6.24 -14.72
C ASP A 79 1.93 5.07 -13.75
N ILE A 80 1.64 5.36 -12.47
CA ILE A 80 1.22 4.34 -11.51
C ILE A 80 -0.08 3.68 -11.97
N ASP A 81 -1.06 4.48 -12.44
CA ASP A 81 -2.34 3.97 -12.94
C ASP A 81 -2.17 3.12 -14.22
N ARG A 82 -1.31 3.57 -15.15
CA ARG A 82 -1.02 2.82 -16.38
C ARG A 82 -0.39 1.47 -16.08
N VAL A 83 0.63 1.44 -15.21
CA VAL A 83 1.28 0.19 -14.81
C VAL A 83 0.29 -0.70 -14.06
N ALA A 84 -0.54 -0.14 -13.17
CA ALA A 84 -1.57 -0.91 -12.47
C ALA A 84 -2.57 -1.57 -13.43
N GLY A 85 -2.91 -0.93 -14.55
CA GLY A 85 -3.83 -1.47 -15.56
C GLY A 85 -3.20 -2.47 -16.55
N LEU A 86 -1.87 -2.58 -16.60
CA LEU A 86 -1.16 -3.55 -17.45
C LEU A 86 -0.86 -4.89 -16.75
N ASN A 87 -0.85 -4.88 -15.42
CA ASN A 87 -0.64 -6.07 -14.59
C ASN A 87 -1.96 -6.77 -14.32
#